data_AF-A0A9N9D2E5-F1
#
_entry.id   AF-A0A9N9D2E5-F1
#
_cell.length_a   1.000
_cell.length_b   1.000
_cell.length_c   1.000
_cell.angle_alpha   90.00
_cell.angle_beta   90.00
_cell.angle_gamma   90.00
#
_symmetry.space_group_name_H-M   'P 1'
#
loop_
_entity.id
_entity.type
_entity.pdbx_description
1 polymer ?
#
loop_
_entity_poly.entity_id
_entity_poly.type
_entity_poly.pdbx_seq_one_letter_code
_entity_poly.pdbx_strand_id
1 'polypeptide(L)' 'MSNVYEAIKLLDSIEERTALRTFFINNPEKKAETELILSTCNDNEEVVALLKSLLKPVPAATVKVLTGSPDELY' A
#
# COMPACT_ATOMS: atom_id res chain seq x y z
N MET A 1 -0.88 -11.10 10.19
CA MET A 1 -2.25 -10.53 10.22
C MET A 1 -2.60 -10.09 8.81
N SER A 2 -3.48 -10.79 8.08
CA SER A 2 -3.73 -10.49 6.65
C SER A 2 -4.99 -9.66 6.41
N ASN A 3 -5.29 -8.70 7.30
CA ASN A 3 -6.46 -7.84 7.15
C ASN A 3 -6.03 -6.39 7.26
N VAL A 4 -6.22 -5.62 6.19
CA VAL A 4 -5.93 -4.17 6.18
C VAL A 4 -6.66 -3.41 7.27
N TYR A 5 -7.86 -3.82 7.68
CA TYR A 5 -8.59 -3.16 8.77
C TYR A 5 -7.97 -3.40 10.14
N GLU A 6 -7.30 -4.54 10.34
CA GLU A 6 -6.49 -4.78 11.54
C GLU A 6 -5.20 -3.96 11.47
N ALA A 7 -4.56 -3.92 10.30
CA ALA A 7 -3.34 -3.15 10.09
C ALA A 7 -3.54 -1.64 10.32
N ILE A 8 -4.68 -1.09 9.89
CA ILE A 8 -5.04 0.30 10.13
C ILE A 8 -5.09 0.63 11.63
N LYS A 9 -5.35 -0.33 12.53
CA LYS A 9 -5.32 -0.09 13.98
C LYS A 9 -3.91 0.23 14.51
N LEU A 10 -2.86 -0.08 13.76
CA LEU A 10 -1.47 0.26 14.11
C LEU A 10 -1.17 1.75 13.97
N LEU A 11 -2.05 2.52 13.32
CA LEU A 11 -1.91 3.97 13.22
C LEU A 11 -2.47 4.65 14.47
N ASP A 12 -1.66 5.51 15.09
CA ASP A 12 -2.08 6.31 16.24
C ASP A 12 -3.17 7.33 15.89
N SER A 13 -3.11 7.95 14.71
CA SER A 13 -4.05 9.00 14.32
C SER A 13 -5.41 8.43 13.90
N ILE A 14 -6.48 8.91 14.54
CA ILE A 14 -7.86 8.58 14.16
C ILE A 14 -8.16 9.08 12.73
N GLU A 15 -7.58 10.20 12.34
CA GLU A 15 -7.80 10.83 11.03
C GLU A 15 -7.19 9.98 9.91
N GLU A 16 -5.94 9.52 10.09
CA GLU A 16 -5.25 8.60 9.18
C GLU A 16 -6.03 7.28 9.02
N ARG A 17 -6.56 6.74 10.12
CA ARG A 17 -7.38 5.52 10.11
C ARG A 17 -8.66 5.69 9.32
N THR A 18 -9.34 6.81 9.51
CA THR A 18 -10.62 7.11 8.83
C THR A 18 -10.40 7.36 7.34
N ALA A 19 -9.33 8.06 6.98
CA ALA A 19 -8.97 8.31 5.59
C ALA A 19 -8.65 7.01 4.85
N LEU A 20 -7.82 6.11 5.42
CA LEU A 20 -7.52 4.81 4.81
C LEU A 20 -8.75 3.92 4.69
N ARG A 21 -9.60 3.90 5.71
CA ARG A 21 -10.85 3.14 5.67
C ARG A 21 -11.74 3.59 4.52
N THR A 22 -11.90 4.91 4.37
CA THR A 22 -12.67 5.51 3.28
C THR A 22 -12.03 5.23 1.92
N PHE A 23 -10.70 5.32 1.83
CA PHE A 23 -9.95 5.01 0.63
C PHE A 23 -10.19 3.57 0.16
N PHE A 24 -10.12 2.58 1.05
CA PHE A 24 -10.36 1.18 0.69
C PHE A 24 -11.83 0.85 0.41
N ILE A 25 -12.78 1.55 1.04
CA ILE A 25 -14.21 1.42 0.72
C ILE A 25 -14.48 1.90 -0.70
N ASN A 26 -13.89 3.03 -1.09
CA ASN A 26 -14.07 3.60 -2.42
C ASN A 26 -13.23 2.90 -3.50
N ASN A 27 -12.13 2.23 -3.11
CA ASN A 27 -11.17 1.60 -4.01
C ASN A 27 -10.87 0.15 -3.57
N PRO A 28 -11.79 -0.81 -3.81
CA PRO A 28 -11.62 -2.20 -3.40
C PRO A 28 -10.44 -2.91 -4.10
N GLU A 29 -10.06 -2.47 -5.30
CA GLU A 29 -8.85 -2.95 -5.99
C GLU A 29 -7.57 -2.60 -5.23
N LYS A 30 -7.48 -1.36 -4.73
CA LYS A 30 -6.35 -0.87 -3.93
C LYS A 30 -6.30 -1.57 -2.57
N LYS A 31 -7.46 -1.96 -2.03
CA LYS A 31 -7.55 -2.80 -0.85
C LYS A 31 -6.88 -4.16 -1.08
N ALA A 32 -7.22 -4.85 -2.16
CA ALA A 32 -6.65 -6.15 -2.48
C ALA A 32 -5.14 -6.07 -2.75
N GLU A 33 -4.68 -5.05 -3.49
CA GLU A 33 -3.25 -4.78 -3.71
C GLU A 33 -2.52 -4.55 -2.39
N THR A 34 -3.10 -3.73 -1.50
CA THR A 34 -2.52 -3.47 -0.18
C THR A 34 -2.50 -4.73 0.68
N GLU A 35 -3.55 -5.55 0.69
CA GLU A 35 -3.58 -6.82 1.43
C GLU A 35 -2.48 -7.78 0.96
N LEU A 36 -2.18 -7.79 -0.34
CA LEU A 36 -1.12 -8.60 -0.91
C LEU A 36 0.27 -8.10 -0.48
N ILE A 37 0.50 -6.78 -0.53
CA ILE A 37 1.76 -6.18 -0.05
C ILE A 37 1.90 -6.35 1.47
N LEU A 38 0.80 -6.21 2.22
CA LEU A 38 0.77 -6.39 3.67
C LEU A 38 1.24 -7.80 4.07
N SER A 39 0.97 -8.81 3.25
CA SER A 39 1.44 -10.18 3.48
C SER A 39 2.96 -10.35 3.31
N THR A 40 3.61 -9.40 2.65
CA THR A 40 5.07 -9.36 2.46
C THR A 40 5.79 -8.53 3.52
N CYS A 41 5.06 -7.72 4.31
CA CYS A 41 5.63 -6.99 5.44
C CYS A 41 6.00 -7.95 6.56
N ASN A 42 7.22 -7.81 7.07
CA ASN A 42 7.78 -8.67 8.09
C ASN A 42 7.45 -8.17 9.50
N ASP A 43 7.30 -6.85 9.66
CA ASP A 43 7.11 -6.17 10.95
C ASP A 43 6.06 -5.06 10.90
N ASN A 44 5.56 -4.66 12.07
CA ASN A 44 4.54 -3.60 12.19
C ASN A 44 5.02 -2.24 11.66
N GLU A 45 6.32 -1.96 11.71
CA GLU A 45 6.88 -0.71 11.19
C GLU A 45 6.73 -0.61 9.67
N GLU A 46 6.99 -1.71 8.94
CA GLU A 46 6.78 -1.77 7.49
C GLU A 46 5.30 -1.61 7.12
N VAL A 47 4.42 -2.22 7.91
CA VAL A 47 2.97 -2.07 7.75
C VAL A 47 2.56 -0.60 7.91
N VAL A 48 3.04 0.09 8.95
CA VAL A 48 2.74 1.50 9.19
C VAL A 48 3.31 2.37 8.07
N ALA A 49 4.53 2.09 7.59
CA ALA A 49 5.14 2.81 6.48
C ALA A 49 4.33 2.67 5.19
N LEU A 50 3.88 1.45 4.86
CA LEU A 50 3.00 1.17 3.73
C LEU A 50 1.70 1.96 3.84
N LEU A 51 1.00 1.88 4.98
CA LEU A 51 -0.27 2.58 5.19
C LEU A 51 -0.11 4.11 5.08
N LYS A 52 0.98 4.67 5.61
CA LYS A 52 1.27 6.10 5.49
C LYS A 52 1.63 6.51 4.07
N SER A 53 2.22 5.61 3.26
CA SER A 53 2.50 5.91 1.86
C SER A 53 1.21 6.08 1.03
N LEU A 54 0.14 5.35 1.37
CA LEU A 54 -1.17 5.44 0.71
C LEU A 54 -1.92 6.74 1.05
N LEU A 55 -1.63 7.34 2.21
CA LEU A 55 -2.18 8.62 2.64
C LEU A 55 -1.47 9.82 2.01
N LYS A 56 -0.22 9.63 1.58
CA LYS A 56 0.49 10.67 0.84
C LYS A 56 -0.15 10.77 -0.56
N PRO A 57 -0.40 11.99 -1.07
CA PRO A 57 -0.78 12.14 -2.46
C PRO A 57 0.35 11.54 -3.29
N VAL A 58 0.06 10.45 -4.00
CA VAL A 58 1.01 9.79 -4.90
C VAL A 58 1.55 10.88 -5.83
N PRO A 59 2.85 11.25 -5.79
CA PRO A 59 3.43 11.83 -6.98
C PRO A 59 3.33 10.73 -8.04
N ALA A 60 2.73 11.03 -9.18
CA ALA A 60 2.42 10.10 -10.28
C ALA A 60 3.65 9.43 -10.95
N ALA A 61 4.72 9.17 -10.21
CA ALA A 61 6.02 8.75 -10.68
C ALA A 61 6.55 7.57 -9.85
N THR A 62 5.91 6.40 -9.94
CA THR A 62 6.56 5.08 -9.79
C THR A 62 5.73 4.00 -10.51
N VAL A 63 5.22 4.35 -11.69
CA VAL A 63 5.03 3.37 -12.77
C VAL A 63 6.18 3.59 -13.74
N LYS A 64 7.40 3.26 -13.31
CA LYS A 64 8.50 3.12 -14.24
C LYS A 64 9.36 1.94 -13.83
N VAL A 65 9.41 0.98 -14.75
CA VAL A 65 10.40 -0.08 -14.87
C VAL A 65 10.19 -1.25 -13.92
N LEU A 66 9.25 -2.13 -14.26
CA LEU A 66 9.46 -3.59 -14.26
C LEU A 66 8.49 -4.26 -15.27
N THR A 67 8.43 -3.76 -16.50
CA THR A 67 8.09 -4.63 -17.65
C THR A 67 9.42 -5.02 -18.28
N GLY A 68 9.81 -6.29 -18.15
CA GLY A 68 10.91 -6.91 -18.90
C GLY A 68 10.72 -6.72 -20.41
N SER A 69 11.68 -7.00 -21.29
CA SER A 69 12.73 -8.02 -21.24
C SER A 69 13.70 -7.76 -22.44
N PRO A 70 14.70 -8.63 -22.71
CA PRO A 70 15.99 -8.28 -23.31
C PRO A 70 15.98 -8.30 -24.85
N ASP A 71 16.73 -7.40 -25.49
CA ASP A 71 17.39 -7.67 -26.77
C ASP A 71 18.42 -6.57 -27.06
N GLU A 72 19.71 -6.88 -26.91
CA GLU A 72 20.78 -6.09 -27.54
C GLU A 72 21.72 -7.07 -28.23
N LEU A 73 21.29 -7.52 -29.41
CA LEU A 73 22.17 -8.00 -30.48
C LEU A 73 22.50 -6.80 -31.37
N TYR A 74 23.74 -6.32 -31.33
CA TYR A 74 24.47 -5.78 -32.49
C TYR A 74 25.97 -5.81 -32.22
#